data_AF-A0A8C8S084-F1
#
_entry.id   AF-A0A8C8S084-F1
#
_cell.length_a   1.000
_cell.length_b   1.000
_cell.length_c   1.000
_cell.angle_alpha   90.00
_cell.angle_beta   90.00
_cell.angle_gamma   90.00
#
_symmetry.space_group_name_H-M   'P 1'
#
loop_
_entity.id
_entity.type
_entity.pdbx_description
1 polymer ?
#
loop_
_entity_poly.entity_id
_entity_poly.type
_entity_poly.pdbx_seq_one_letter_code
_entity_poly.pdbx_strand_id
1 'polypeptide(L)'
;MTAITSARGNTEVVNARRTESHDVAGIISLFRYFTENIFGRINVIYLLEKANLAVTLSNETNEVIAHAAFLDYPNWNIVDQADWESFLHENYSNEKCTPLNTLFMHLFVANDEYAVGCAPEIISFLLLSVETVELKDLNVKNSLGTCFEQMMCVPDSTIDVDFTLFVCHRHQHCPQLYIRKARVEDHDDLMPIFMHQNEILRETYGDYFLAELIEAQDEENHAVVCEDDGTAVGFMSVCSEVNIQLLHDCFDLGPFHGLCKPHPDDILKPVREPSIQTGKNRVKCMDSKSIRLHLLTTSKYKCGFSLVPCLFLLQKEGVTTVSNAELPIDDVIDTDLKATGTPTLETDERDSFHPVYRGAVTAFCIQLFYRYSDKDFCIITVPHLVPEFLLIQNFVRVDPFSSSTLPHELYVFHRAGLLKSFKVRAATTSDTAAVEKLIKTLDLNEIILDDLKVFTRARRDPDGTPVQAFVAEVLGQIVGISVIRNEMDIEYIRSHYNIEDFIYFNHHQREEHGHLYHFALNPIFHLYTKHFLKEILRLAYKSCLYYPIYPQPVEGKVKEKVSSDFIQYHAT
;
A
#
# COMPACT_ATOMS: atom_id res chain seq x y z
N MET A 1 -6.71 2.85 21.35
CA MET A 1 -6.36 2.65 22.77
C MET A 1 -6.83 1.28 23.18
N THR A 2 -5.97 0.53 23.86
CA THR A 2 -6.22 -0.85 24.29
C THR A 2 -5.78 -0.98 25.75
N ALA A 3 -6.45 -1.83 26.52
CA ALA A 3 -6.07 -2.12 27.90
C ALA A 3 -5.11 -3.31 27.94
N ILE A 4 -3.90 -3.12 28.48
CA ILE A 4 -2.93 -4.20 28.72
C ILE A 4 -2.87 -4.52 30.21
N THR A 5 -2.74 -5.80 30.55
CA THR A 5 -2.68 -6.26 31.94
C THR A 5 -1.28 -6.75 32.28
N SER A 6 -0.75 -6.29 33.42
CA SER A 6 0.56 -6.70 33.93
C SER A 6 0.54 -8.13 34.46
N ALA A 7 1.73 -8.72 34.62
CA ALA A 7 1.87 -10.02 35.29
C ALA A 7 1.37 -10.05 36.76
N ARG A 8 1.03 -8.88 37.33
CA ARG A 8 0.46 -8.71 38.69
C ARG A 8 -1.04 -8.41 38.68
N GLY A 9 -1.68 -8.32 37.52
CA GLY A 9 -3.10 -8.00 37.37
C GLY A 9 -3.44 -6.50 37.32
N ASN A 10 -2.44 -5.61 37.32
CA ASN A 10 -2.68 -4.18 37.12
C ASN A 10 -3.02 -3.94 35.64
N THR A 11 -4.00 -3.08 35.35
CA THR A 11 -4.37 -2.76 33.97
C THR A 11 -3.95 -1.32 33.64
N GLU A 12 -3.29 -1.14 32.51
CA GLU A 12 -2.88 0.17 31.97
C GLU A 12 -3.45 0.33 30.56
N VAL A 13 -3.96 1.53 30.26
CA VAL A 13 -4.49 1.86 28.93
C VAL A 13 -3.36 2.43 28.09
N VAL A 14 -3.09 1.79 26.96
CA VAL A 14 -2.02 2.18 26.02
C VAL A 14 -2.59 2.57 24.65
N ASN A 15 -1.84 3.40 23.95
CA ASN A 15 -2.08 3.80 22.59
C ASN A 15 -0.86 3.50 21.72
N ALA A 16 -1.06 2.73 20.65
CA ALA A 16 -0.02 2.47 19.66
C ALA A 16 0.02 3.59 18.61
N ARG A 17 1.22 4.09 18.31
CA ARG A 17 1.45 5.04 17.21
C ARG A 17 2.83 4.84 16.58
N ARG A 18 3.05 5.52 15.45
CA ARG A 18 4.39 5.69 14.87
C ARG A 18 5.30 6.38 15.88
N THR A 19 6.55 5.94 15.97
CA THR A 19 7.54 6.58 16.84
C THR A 19 7.91 7.96 16.33
N GLU A 20 8.07 8.90 17.27
CA GLU A 20 8.45 10.29 17.01
C GLU A 20 9.75 10.64 17.75
N SER A 21 10.44 11.71 17.34
CA SER A 21 11.78 12.04 17.86
C SER A 21 11.81 12.38 19.35
N HIS A 22 10.69 12.84 19.94
CA HIS A 22 10.58 13.04 21.40
C HIS A 22 10.51 11.73 22.19
N ASP A 23 10.15 10.61 21.57
CA ASP A 23 10.05 9.30 22.26
C ASP A 23 11.42 8.79 22.71
N VAL A 24 12.50 9.24 22.08
CA VAL A 24 13.88 8.77 22.29
C VAL A 24 14.27 8.70 23.77
N ALA A 25 13.93 9.72 24.56
CA ALA A 25 14.24 9.74 25.99
C ALA A 25 13.48 8.64 26.77
N GLY A 26 12.21 8.43 26.44
CA GLY A 26 11.38 7.36 27.01
C GLY A 26 11.90 5.99 26.61
N ILE A 27 12.20 5.78 25.32
CA ILE A 27 12.77 4.55 24.76
C ILE A 27 14.08 4.19 25.49
N ILE A 28 15.00 5.15 25.64
CA ILE A 28 16.26 4.95 26.36
C ILE A 28 16.01 4.57 27.84
N SER A 29 15.01 5.14 28.50
CA SER A 29 14.70 4.81 29.91
C SER A 29 14.22 3.36 30.13
N LEU A 30 13.71 2.71 29.09
CA LEU A 30 13.28 1.31 29.08
C LEU A 30 14.42 0.31 28.86
N PHE A 31 15.65 0.76 28.52
CA PHE A 31 16.78 -0.16 28.37
C PHE A 31 17.09 -0.88 29.69
N ARG A 32 17.40 -2.17 29.56
CA ARG A 32 17.84 -3.06 30.65
C ARG A 32 19.09 -3.81 30.22
N TYR A 33 19.77 -4.42 31.18
CA TYR A 33 20.93 -5.29 30.92
C TYR A 33 20.63 -6.39 29.89
N PHE A 34 19.42 -6.94 29.89
CA PHE A 34 19.00 -7.95 28.93
C PHE A 34 18.80 -7.40 27.50
N THR A 35 18.40 -6.13 27.35
CA THR A 35 18.28 -5.46 26.04
C THR A 35 19.64 -5.40 25.35
N GLU A 36 20.70 -4.98 26.06
CA GLU A 36 22.07 -4.95 25.52
C GLU A 36 22.61 -6.34 25.20
N ASN A 37 22.14 -7.40 25.88
CA ASN A 37 22.56 -8.77 25.62
C ASN A 37 21.89 -9.39 24.37
N ILE A 38 20.64 -9.00 24.05
CA ILE A 38 19.96 -9.47 22.82
C ILE A 38 20.38 -8.62 21.63
N PHE A 39 20.13 -7.31 21.70
CA PHE A 39 20.20 -6.40 20.56
C PHE A 39 21.54 -5.65 20.45
N GLY A 40 22.46 -5.87 21.40
CA GLY A 40 23.74 -5.16 21.47
C GLY A 40 23.58 -3.71 21.92
N ARG A 41 24.65 -2.92 21.71
CA ARG A 41 24.66 -1.48 22.03
C ARG A 41 24.10 -0.67 20.87
N ILE A 42 22.87 -0.20 21.03
CA ILE A 42 22.13 0.54 20.00
C ILE A 42 22.16 2.04 20.27
N ASN A 43 22.51 2.82 19.23
CA ASN A 43 22.18 4.23 19.17
C ASN A 43 20.72 4.36 18.69
N VAL A 44 19.80 4.66 19.61
CA VAL A 44 18.36 4.74 19.32
C VAL A 44 18.05 5.75 18.21
N ILE A 45 18.71 6.92 18.20
CA ILE A 45 18.43 7.97 17.20
C ILE A 45 18.87 7.52 15.81
N TYR A 46 20.04 6.86 15.71
CA TYR A 46 20.51 6.28 14.45
C TYR A 46 19.60 5.15 13.96
N LEU A 47 19.12 4.29 14.87
CA LEU A 47 18.23 3.20 14.51
C LEU A 47 16.88 3.71 14.01
N LEU A 48 16.28 4.71 14.68
CA LEU A 48 15.01 5.31 14.25
C LEU A 48 15.11 5.98 12.89
N GLU A 49 16.24 6.63 12.59
CA GLU A 49 16.50 7.25 11.28
C GLU A 49 16.57 6.23 10.12
N LYS A 50 17.07 5.03 10.40
CA LYS A 50 17.24 3.96 9.40
C LYS A 50 16.06 2.97 9.38
N ALA A 51 15.14 3.03 10.33
CA ALA A 51 14.06 2.05 10.50
C ALA A 51 12.97 2.17 9.40
N ASN A 52 12.71 1.08 8.67
CA ASN A 52 11.56 0.99 7.77
C ASN A 52 10.24 1.18 8.53
N LEU A 53 10.17 0.70 9.78
CA LEU A 53 9.03 0.90 10.66
C LEU A 53 9.47 0.99 12.13
N ALA A 54 9.01 2.02 12.85
CA ALA A 54 9.12 2.16 14.29
C ALA A 54 7.74 2.40 14.91
N VAL A 55 7.46 1.75 16.05
CA VAL A 55 6.18 1.82 16.77
C VAL A 55 6.45 2.08 18.25
N THR A 56 5.70 3.01 18.84
CA THR A 56 5.73 3.34 20.28
C THR A 56 4.35 3.05 20.89
N LEU A 57 4.33 2.38 22.04
CA LEU A 57 3.17 2.39 22.95
C LEU A 57 3.37 3.47 24.00
N SER A 58 2.40 4.38 24.13
CA SER A 58 2.34 5.32 25.24
C SER A 58 1.05 5.16 26.03
N ASN A 59 1.09 5.46 27.33
CA ASN A 59 -0.11 5.51 28.17
C ASN A 59 -0.89 6.83 28.00
N GLU A 60 -1.96 7.02 28.78
CA GLU A 60 -2.80 8.23 28.76
C GLU A 60 -2.04 9.53 29.10
N THR A 61 -0.92 9.44 29.84
CA THR A 61 -0.03 10.57 30.16
C THR A 61 1.04 10.83 29.10
N ASN A 62 0.99 10.12 27.96
CA ASN A 62 2.01 10.10 26.89
C ASN A 62 3.40 9.60 27.32
N GLU A 63 3.50 8.88 28.44
CA GLU A 63 4.75 8.23 28.86
C GLU A 63 4.97 6.96 28.01
N VAL A 64 6.21 6.70 27.60
CA VAL A 64 6.57 5.57 26.76
C VAL A 64 6.61 4.28 27.59
N ILE A 65 5.71 3.34 27.28
CA ILE A 65 5.58 2.04 27.97
C ILE A 65 6.32 0.94 27.22
N ALA A 66 6.32 0.99 25.88
CA ALA A 66 7.07 0.07 25.04
C ALA A 66 7.40 0.66 23.67
N HIS A 67 8.37 0.07 22.99
CA HIS A 67 8.82 0.48 21.67
C HIS A 67 9.43 -0.70 20.91
N ALA A 68 9.24 -0.71 19.58
CA ALA A 68 9.95 -1.60 18.69
C ALA A 68 10.35 -0.91 17.37
N ALA A 69 11.48 -1.33 16.82
CA ALA A 69 12.00 -0.85 15.52
C ALA A 69 12.33 -2.03 14.60
N PHE A 70 12.00 -1.87 13.32
CA PHE A 70 12.02 -2.91 12.30
C PHE A 70 12.66 -2.44 11.00
N LEU A 71 13.50 -3.29 10.41
CA LEU A 71 14.20 -3.05 9.15
C LEU A 71 13.98 -4.19 8.14
N ASP A 72 14.26 -3.96 6.86
CA ASP A 72 14.10 -4.92 5.76
C ASP A 72 15.32 -5.84 5.52
N TYR A 73 16.24 -5.89 6.49
CA TYR A 73 17.37 -6.82 6.54
C TYR A 73 17.69 -7.23 7.99
N PRO A 74 18.32 -8.40 8.25
CA PRO A 74 18.67 -8.85 9.60
C PRO A 74 19.89 -8.12 10.20
N ASN A 75 19.95 -8.02 11.53
CA ASN A 75 21.10 -7.47 12.29
C ASN A 75 22.14 -8.53 12.72
N TRP A 76 22.09 -9.74 12.14
CA TRP A 76 22.74 -10.93 12.71
C TRP A 76 24.23 -11.07 12.43
N ASN A 77 24.81 -10.24 11.55
CA ASN A 77 26.21 -10.29 11.10
C ASN A 77 26.67 -11.63 10.46
N ILE A 78 25.76 -12.58 10.22
CA ILE A 78 26.04 -13.88 9.57
C ILE A 78 25.78 -13.88 8.05
N VAL A 79 24.95 -12.94 7.58
CA VAL A 79 24.60 -12.77 6.16
C VAL A 79 24.59 -11.28 5.83
N ASP A 80 24.97 -10.96 4.60
CA ASP A 80 24.90 -9.61 4.07
C ASP A 80 23.43 -9.15 3.88
N GLN A 81 23.18 -7.85 4.02
CA GLN A 81 21.84 -7.27 3.87
C GLN A 81 21.23 -7.47 2.48
N ALA A 82 22.03 -7.70 1.44
CA ALA A 82 21.58 -7.99 0.08
C ALA A 82 21.12 -9.45 -0.09
N ASP A 83 21.82 -10.39 0.55
CA ASP A 83 21.75 -11.83 0.28
C ASP A 83 20.88 -12.64 1.27
N TRP A 84 20.28 -11.98 2.27
CA TRP A 84 19.52 -12.67 3.33
C TRP A 84 18.38 -13.57 2.81
N GLU A 85 17.73 -13.22 1.69
CA GLU A 85 16.63 -14.01 1.12
C GLU A 85 17.10 -15.42 0.76
N SER A 86 18.19 -15.53 0.00
CA SER A 86 18.80 -16.80 -0.41
C SER A 86 19.26 -17.61 0.79
N PHE A 87 19.93 -16.96 1.75
CA PHE A 87 20.42 -17.60 2.97
C PHE A 87 19.28 -18.23 3.79
N LEU A 88 18.14 -17.54 3.91
CA LEU A 88 17.00 -18.08 4.65
C LEU A 88 16.36 -19.26 3.92
N HIS A 89 16.16 -19.17 2.60
CA HIS A 89 15.64 -20.28 1.77
C HIS A 89 16.54 -21.52 1.77
N GLU A 90 17.86 -21.35 1.86
CA GLU A 90 18.82 -22.47 1.90
C GLU A 90 18.83 -23.19 3.26
N ASN A 91 18.48 -22.50 4.34
CA ASN A 91 18.69 -22.99 5.71
C ASN A 91 17.43 -23.28 6.51
N TYR A 92 16.27 -22.71 6.14
CA TYR A 92 15.00 -22.88 6.86
C TYR A 92 13.91 -23.47 5.97
N SER A 93 13.10 -24.36 6.54
CA SER A 93 12.07 -25.10 5.79
C SER A 93 10.79 -24.28 5.57
N ASN A 94 10.06 -24.57 4.49
CA ASN A 94 8.72 -24.04 4.17
C ASN A 94 8.63 -22.52 3.91
N GLU A 95 9.74 -21.82 3.74
CA GLU A 95 9.72 -20.37 3.64
C GLU A 95 9.14 -19.82 2.32
N LYS A 96 8.32 -18.79 2.46
CA LYS A 96 7.92 -17.88 1.37
C LYS A 96 8.28 -16.43 1.71
N CYS A 97 9.34 -16.25 2.49
CA CYS A 97 9.85 -14.92 2.81
C CYS A 97 10.56 -14.33 1.59
N THR A 98 10.34 -13.05 1.39
CA THR A 98 10.86 -12.20 0.32
C THR A 98 11.03 -10.80 0.91
N PRO A 99 11.84 -9.92 0.30
CA PRO A 99 11.94 -8.53 0.75
C PRO A 99 10.63 -7.74 0.64
N LEU A 100 9.64 -8.23 -0.10
CA LEU A 100 8.30 -7.64 -0.18
C LEU A 100 7.43 -7.93 1.06
N ASN A 101 7.68 -9.05 1.75
CA ASN A 101 6.82 -9.55 2.82
C ASN A 101 7.53 -9.87 4.15
N THR A 102 8.74 -9.35 4.39
CA THR A 102 9.53 -9.66 5.60
C THR A 102 10.07 -8.39 6.23
N LEU A 103 9.99 -8.28 7.55
CA LEU A 103 10.75 -7.30 8.33
C LEU A 103 11.40 -7.99 9.52
N PHE A 104 12.57 -7.50 9.90
CA PHE A 104 13.37 -8.01 11.02
C PHE A 104 13.24 -7.06 12.21
N MET A 105 13.02 -7.60 13.40
CA MET A 105 13.05 -6.81 14.63
C MET A 105 14.49 -6.48 15.00
N HIS A 106 14.82 -5.19 15.12
CA HIS A 106 16.17 -4.72 15.49
C HIS A 106 16.25 -4.21 16.93
N LEU A 107 15.10 -3.85 17.51
CA LEU A 107 14.98 -3.45 18.90
C LEU A 107 13.57 -3.76 19.39
N PHE A 108 13.48 -4.30 20.61
CA PHE A 108 12.26 -4.28 21.43
C PHE A 108 12.63 -3.89 22.86
N VAL A 109 11.94 -2.89 23.40
CA VAL A 109 12.01 -2.50 24.81
C VAL A 109 10.61 -2.26 25.34
N ALA A 110 10.37 -2.68 26.59
CA ALA A 110 9.09 -2.50 27.26
C ALA A 110 9.30 -2.40 28.77
N ASN A 111 8.34 -1.81 29.47
CA ASN A 111 8.25 -1.89 30.91
C ASN A 111 8.09 -3.37 31.33
N ASP A 112 8.98 -3.84 32.21
CA ASP A 112 9.06 -5.24 32.66
C ASP A 112 7.72 -5.78 33.20
N GLU A 113 6.88 -4.93 33.81
CA GLU A 113 5.57 -5.35 34.32
C GLU A 113 4.56 -5.68 33.19
N TYR A 114 4.68 -5.04 32.02
CA TYR A 114 3.71 -5.05 30.94
C TYR A 114 4.22 -5.68 29.62
N ALA A 115 5.50 -6.08 29.56
CA ALA A 115 6.16 -6.52 28.32
C ALA A 115 5.39 -7.59 27.52
N VAL A 116 4.73 -8.53 28.20
CA VAL A 116 3.92 -9.60 27.58
C VAL A 116 2.65 -9.06 26.89
N GLY A 117 2.03 -8.01 27.44
CA GLY A 117 0.88 -7.34 26.82
C GLY A 117 1.28 -6.32 25.75
N CYS A 118 2.46 -5.72 25.87
CA CYS A 118 2.96 -4.73 24.91
C CYS A 118 3.29 -5.33 23.53
N ALA A 119 3.82 -6.55 23.48
CA ALA A 119 4.25 -7.18 22.23
C ALA A 119 3.08 -7.45 21.25
N PRO A 120 1.96 -8.09 21.66
CA PRO A 120 0.78 -8.25 20.78
C PRO A 120 0.23 -6.93 20.24
N GLU A 121 0.20 -5.86 21.03
CA GLU A 121 -0.32 -4.54 20.60
C GLU A 121 0.57 -3.89 19.54
N ILE A 122 1.89 -3.92 19.74
CA ILE A 122 2.87 -3.42 18.74
C ILE A 122 2.76 -4.21 17.44
N ILE A 123 2.69 -5.54 17.53
CA ILE A 123 2.62 -6.44 16.36
C ILE A 123 1.30 -6.24 15.61
N SER A 124 0.17 -6.15 16.33
CA SER A 124 -1.14 -5.89 15.74
C SER A 124 -1.18 -4.54 15.01
N PHE A 125 -0.67 -3.47 15.64
CA PHE A 125 -0.55 -2.16 15.00
C PHE A 125 0.36 -2.19 13.76
N LEU A 126 1.49 -2.90 13.82
CA LEU A 126 2.41 -3.08 12.70
C LEU A 126 1.72 -3.78 11.52
N LEU A 127 1.05 -4.90 11.77
CA LEU A 127 0.40 -5.69 10.74
C LEU A 127 -0.79 -4.95 10.12
N LEU A 128 -1.54 -4.17 10.89
CA LEU A 128 -2.55 -3.26 10.36
C LEU A 128 -1.93 -2.13 9.50
N SER A 129 -0.71 -1.69 9.82
CA SER A 129 -0.02 -0.60 9.11
C SER A 129 0.71 -1.02 7.82
N VAL A 130 0.95 -2.32 7.60
CA VAL A 130 1.69 -2.84 6.43
C VAL A 130 1.01 -4.08 5.87
N GLU A 131 0.65 -4.08 4.59
CA GLU A 131 -0.25 -5.10 4.00
C GLU A 131 0.32 -6.52 3.98
N THR A 132 1.64 -6.69 3.85
CA THR A 132 2.31 -8.00 3.88
C THR A 132 3.63 -7.90 4.66
N VAL A 133 3.65 -8.40 5.90
CA VAL A 133 4.87 -8.60 6.69
C VAL A 133 4.74 -9.86 7.53
N GLU A 134 5.70 -10.76 7.42
CA GLU A 134 6.08 -11.73 8.45
C GLU A 134 7.23 -11.09 9.26
N LEU A 135 7.09 -11.06 10.58
CA LEU A 135 8.17 -10.53 11.44
C LEU A 135 9.12 -11.66 11.76
N LYS A 136 10.42 -11.40 11.58
CA LYS A 136 11.49 -12.31 11.95
C LYS A 136 12.34 -11.73 13.07
N ASP A 137 12.66 -12.55 14.05
CA ASP A 137 13.56 -12.22 15.16
C ASP A 137 14.46 -13.42 15.48
N LEU A 138 15.66 -13.14 15.95
CA LEU A 138 16.68 -14.13 16.27
C LEU A 138 16.98 -14.06 17.77
N ASN A 139 16.84 -15.19 18.47
CA ASN A 139 16.93 -15.27 19.94
C ASN A 139 15.80 -14.54 20.72
N VAL A 140 14.54 -14.75 20.32
CA VAL A 140 13.40 -14.52 21.21
C VAL A 140 13.55 -15.35 22.49
N LYS A 141 13.71 -14.68 23.62
CA LYS A 141 13.60 -15.27 24.96
C LYS A 141 12.61 -14.50 25.83
N ASN A 142 11.76 -15.27 26.51
CA ASN A 142 10.81 -14.86 27.54
C ASN A 142 9.57 -14.05 27.07
N SER A 143 9.69 -12.76 26.77
CA SER A 143 8.50 -11.87 26.64
C SER A 143 7.83 -11.85 25.27
N LEU A 144 8.60 -12.03 24.19
CA LEU A 144 8.09 -12.07 22.80
C LEU A 144 7.57 -13.46 22.39
N GLY A 145 7.90 -14.53 23.15
CA GLY A 145 7.66 -15.92 22.75
C GLY A 145 6.20 -16.36 22.63
N THR A 146 5.24 -15.52 23.00
CA THR A 146 3.80 -15.76 22.76
C THR A 146 3.34 -15.35 21.36
N CYS A 147 4.09 -14.47 20.68
CA CYS A 147 3.74 -13.92 19.36
C CYS A 147 4.57 -14.52 18.22
N PHE A 148 5.50 -15.42 18.54
CA PHE A 148 6.59 -15.84 17.67
C PHE A 148 6.76 -17.36 17.72
N GLU A 149 6.59 -18.02 16.57
CA GLU A 149 6.80 -19.46 16.41
C GLU A 149 8.25 -19.76 15.97
N GLN A 150 8.85 -20.81 16.52
CA GLN A 150 10.21 -21.21 16.14
C GLN A 150 10.22 -21.84 14.74
N MET A 151 11.13 -21.39 13.87
CA MET A 151 11.34 -21.96 12.55
C MET A 151 12.22 -23.20 12.60
N MET A 152 11.94 -24.17 11.72
CA MET A 152 12.69 -25.42 11.62
C MET A 152 13.81 -25.31 10.58
N CYS A 153 15.06 -25.47 11.04
CA CYS A 153 16.21 -25.57 10.16
C CYS A 153 16.11 -26.80 9.25
N VAL A 154 16.62 -26.69 8.03
CA VAL A 154 16.78 -27.81 7.08
C VAL A 154 17.82 -28.80 7.64
N PRO A 155 17.65 -30.13 7.52
CA PRO A 155 18.54 -31.12 8.13
C PRO A 155 20.03 -31.04 7.73
N ASP A 156 20.32 -30.48 6.56
CA ASP A 156 21.68 -30.30 6.02
C ASP A 156 22.22 -28.86 6.21
N SER A 157 21.53 -28.01 6.99
CA SER A 157 21.93 -26.62 7.23
C SER A 157 23.29 -26.53 7.93
N THR A 158 24.14 -25.60 7.47
CA THR A 158 25.44 -25.30 8.08
C THR A 158 25.37 -24.26 9.20
N ILE A 159 24.17 -23.85 9.62
CA ILE A 159 23.98 -22.87 10.69
C ILE A 159 24.39 -23.46 12.04
N ASP A 160 25.09 -22.66 12.85
CA ASP A 160 25.51 -23.04 14.20
C ASP A 160 24.29 -23.21 15.12
N VAL A 161 24.37 -24.17 16.05
CA VAL A 161 23.22 -24.72 16.79
C VAL A 161 22.55 -23.70 17.73
N ASP A 162 23.22 -22.57 17.97
CA ASP A 162 22.75 -21.46 18.81
C ASP A 162 21.87 -20.43 18.06
N PHE A 163 21.71 -20.53 16.73
CA PHE A 163 20.87 -19.62 15.93
C PHE A 163 19.44 -20.14 15.76
N THR A 164 18.56 -19.73 16.67
CA THR A 164 17.12 -19.99 16.55
C THR A 164 16.39 -18.78 15.95
N LEU A 165 15.85 -18.98 14.74
CA LEU A 165 14.98 -18.03 14.05
C LEU A 165 13.52 -18.22 14.50
N PHE A 166 12.83 -17.11 14.73
CA PHE A 166 11.41 -17.09 15.03
C PHE A 166 10.64 -16.27 13.99
N VAL A 167 9.39 -16.65 13.74
CA VAL A 167 8.46 -15.97 12.82
C VAL A 167 7.14 -15.65 13.51
N CYS A 168 6.63 -14.44 13.30
CA CYS A 168 5.26 -14.07 13.62
C CYS A 168 4.45 -13.98 12.33
N HIS A 169 3.36 -14.75 12.24
CA HIS A 169 2.50 -14.79 11.06
C HIS A 169 1.28 -13.89 11.23
N ARG A 170 0.96 -13.11 10.19
CA ARG A 170 -0.17 -12.15 10.19
C ARG A 170 -1.50 -12.73 10.71
N HIS A 171 -1.81 -13.98 10.34
CA HIS A 171 -3.07 -14.64 10.70
C HIS A 171 -3.20 -15.02 12.19
N GLN A 172 -2.16 -14.83 13.01
CA GLN A 172 -2.22 -14.96 14.47
C GLN A 172 -2.78 -13.68 15.13
N HIS A 173 -2.69 -12.54 14.45
CA HIS A 173 -2.98 -11.20 15.02
C HIS A 173 -4.05 -10.40 14.24
N CYS A 174 -4.30 -10.74 12.98
CA CYS A 174 -5.37 -10.14 12.18
C CYS A 174 -6.41 -11.21 11.79
N PRO A 175 -7.71 -10.91 11.85
CA PRO A 175 -8.75 -11.82 11.38
C PRO A 175 -8.53 -12.18 9.90
N GLN A 176 -8.79 -13.44 9.57
CA GLN A 176 -8.58 -13.96 8.23
C GLN A 176 -9.84 -13.75 7.40
N LEU A 177 -10.01 -12.53 6.89
CA LEU A 177 -11.17 -12.11 6.10
C LEU A 177 -11.48 -13.06 4.93
N TYR A 178 -12.75 -13.44 4.83
CA TYR A 178 -13.31 -14.36 3.85
C TYR A 178 -14.13 -13.61 2.80
N ILE A 179 -13.89 -13.81 1.50
CA ILE A 179 -14.70 -13.13 0.48
C ILE A 179 -15.56 -14.10 -0.31
N ARG A 180 -16.87 -13.81 -0.35
CA ARG A 180 -17.89 -14.59 -1.06
C ARG A 180 -18.92 -13.71 -1.79
N LYS A 181 -19.86 -14.33 -2.50
CA LYS A 181 -21.03 -13.61 -3.06
C LYS A 181 -21.88 -13.06 -1.91
N ALA A 182 -22.40 -11.84 -2.08
CA ALA A 182 -23.43 -11.31 -1.19
C ALA A 182 -24.73 -12.13 -1.33
N ARG A 183 -25.39 -12.36 -0.21
CA ARG A 183 -26.69 -13.02 -0.02
C ARG A 183 -27.64 -12.02 0.63
N VAL A 184 -28.95 -12.19 0.43
CA VAL A 184 -29.97 -11.29 1.02
C VAL A 184 -29.89 -11.29 2.55
N GLU A 185 -29.50 -12.42 3.15
CA GLU A 185 -29.21 -12.58 4.59
C GLU A 185 -28.13 -11.60 5.12
N ASP A 186 -27.15 -11.23 4.29
CA ASP A 186 -26.06 -10.32 4.69
C ASP A 186 -26.56 -8.88 4.93
N HIS A 187 -27.79 -8.56 4.53
CA HIS A 187 -28.41 -7.25 4.74
C HIS A 187 -28.33 -6.81 6.20
N ASP A 188 -28.72 -7.67 7.14
CA ASP A 188 -28.89 -7.29 8.54
C ASP A 188 -27.54 -7.03 9.25
N ASP A 189 -26.48 -7.73 8.84
CA ASP A 189 -25.09 -7.50 9.28
C ASP A 189 -24.51 -6.18 8.72
N LEU A 190 -24.83 -5.88 7.45
CA LEU A 190 -24.29 -4.73 6.74
C LEU A 190 -25.02 -3.42 7.07
N MET A 191 -26.31 -3.48 7.38
CA MET A 191 -27.12 -2.27 7.64
C MET A 191 -26.57 -1.40 8.78
N PRO A 192 -26.09 -1.94 9.93
CA PRO A 192 -25.36 -1.17 10.93
C PRO A 192 -24.15 -0.39 10.37
N ILE A 193 -23.39 -0.99 9.44
CA ILE A 193 -22.22 -0.37 8.80
C ILE A 193 -22.67 0.80 7.91
N PHE A 194 -23.69 0.59 7.07
CA PHE A 194 -24.25 1.64 6.21
C PHE A 194 -24.87 2.78 7.03
N MET A 195 -25.64 2.47 8.08
CA MET A 195 -26.29 3.46 8.92
C MET A 195 -25.30 4.26 9.78
N HIS A 196 -24.22 3.64 10.26
CA HIS A 196 -23.17 4.35 10.98
C HIS A 196 -22.37 5.31 10.08
N GLN A 197 -22.24 4.98 8.79
CA GLN A 197 -21.43 5.76 7.86
C GLN A 197 -22.22 6.78 7.02
N ASN A 198 -23.54 6.62 6.81
CA ASN A 198 -24.21 7.39 5.76
C ASN A 198 -25.74 7.62 5.91
N GLU A 199 -26.13 8.78 6.44
CA GLU A 199 -27.53 9.26 6.36
C GLU A 199 -27.96 9.57 4.90
N ILE A 200 -27.03 10.03 4.06
CA ILE A 200 -27.30 10.52 2.70
C ILE A 200 -27.64 9.36 1.73
N LEU A 201 -27.01 8.19 1.87
CA LEU A 201 -27.36 7.01 1.06
C LEU A 201 -28.80 6.57 1.30
N ARG A 202 -29.27 6.59 2.56
CA ARG A 202 -30.66 6.30 2.92
C ARG A 202 -31.62 7.32 2.34
N GLU A 203 -31.28 8.62 2.37
CA GLU A 203 -32.09 9.67 1.73
C GLU A 203 -32.10 9.58 0.20
N THR A 204 -31.01 9.11 -0.42
CA THR A 204 -30.85 9.09 -1.88
C THR A 204 -31.46 7.85 -2.53
N TYR A 205 -31.34 6.69 -1.87
CA TYR A 205 -31.71 5.39 -2.44
C TYR A 205 -32.77 4.62 -1.62
N GLY A 206 -33.14 5.10 -0.43
CA GLY A 206 -34.17 4.48 0.42
C GLY A 206 -33.66 3.35 1.30
N ASP A 207 -34.52 2.89 2.21
CA ASP A 207 -34.18 1.89 3.25
C ASP A 207 -33.88 0.48 2.70
N TYR A 208 -34.33 0.17 1.47
CA TYR A 208 -34.21 -1.16 0.85
C TYR A 208 -33.10 -1.26 -0.22
N PHE A 209 -32.35 -0.17 -0.48
CA PHE A 209 -31.33 -0.10 -1.53
C PHE A 209 -30.34 -1.25 -1.50
N LEU A 210 -29.85 -1.63 -0.31
CA LEU A 210 -28.86 -2.70 -0.17
C LEU A 210 -29.44 -4.07 -0.54
N ALA A 211 -30.68 -4.35 -0.16
CA ALA A 211 -31.37 -5.58 -0.55
C ALA A 211 -31.59 -5.63 -2.07
N GLU A 212 -32.10 -4.56 -2.67
CA GLU A 212 -32.28 -4.46 -4.13
C GLU A 212 -30.95 -4.66 -4.89
N LEU A 213 -29.86 -4.09 -4.40
CA LEU A 213 -28.51 -4.22 -5.02
C LEU A 213 -27.94 -5.65 -4.88
N ILE A 214 -28.28 -6.37 -3.83
CA ILE A 214 -27.90 -7.78 -3.62
C ILE A 214 -28.79 -8.72 -4.44
N GLU A 215 -30.08 -8.41 -4.60
CA GLU A 215 -31.02 -9.19 -5.42
C GLU A 215 -30.76 -9.01 -6.92
N ALA A 216 -30.40 -7.80 -7.38
CA ALA A 216 -30.17 -7.46 -8.79
C ALA A 216 -28.82 -7.94 -9.35
N GLN A 217 -28.19 -8.96 -8.76
CA GLN A 217 -26.94 -9.52 -9.26
C GLN A 217 -27.15 -10.41 -10.49
N ASP A 218 -26.55 -10.04 -11.62
CA ASP A 218 -26.62 -10.75 -12.90
C ASP A 218 -25.21 -11.08 -13.45
N GLU A 219 -25.03 -11.20 -14.78
CA GLU A 219 -23.73 -11.47 -15.42
C GLU A 219 -22.81 -10.23 -15.46
N GLU A 220 -23.38 -9.01 -15.39
CA GLU A 220 -22.64 -7.74 -15.51
C GLU A 220 -22.59 -6.96 -14.18
N ASN A 221 -23.38 -7.37 -13.18
CA ASN A 221 -23.49 -6.76 -11.86
C ASN A 221 -23.26 -7.80 -10.76
N HIS A 222 -22.27 -7.56 -9.91
CA HIS A 222 -21.89 -8.49 -8.85
C HIS A 222 -21.75 -7.77 -7.51
N ALA A 223 -22.28 -8.37 -6.45
CA ALA A 223 -22.09 -7.94 -5.08
C ALA A 223 -21.31 -9.02 -4.30
N VAL A 224 -20.30 -8.59 -3.55
CA VAL A 224 -19.45 -9.44 -2.73
C VAL A 224 -19.37 -8.90 -1.32
N VAL A 225 -19.36 -9.82 -0.36
CA VAL A 225 -19.14 -9.50 1.05
C VAL A 225 -17.81 -10.03 1.52
N CYS A 226 -17.25 -9.30 2.48
CA CYS A 226 -16.17 -9.75 3.34
C CYS A 226 -16.79 -10.21 4.66
N GLU A 227 -16.55 -11.46 5.02
CA GLU A 227 -17.05 -12.12 6.21
C GLU A 227 -15.90 -12.35 7.21
N ASP A 228 -16.20 -12.24 8.49
CA ASP A 228 -15.35 -12.70 9.61
C ASP A 228 -16.23 -13.52 10.57
N ASP A 229 -15.80 -14.75 10.88
CA ASP A 229 -16.53 -15.77 11.67
C ASP A 229 -18.06 -15.82 11.43
N GLY A 230 -18.47 -15.91 10.15
CA GLY A 230 -19.88 -15.98 9.75
C GLY A 230 -20.62 -14.64 9.62
N THR A 231 -20.04 -13.52 10.08
CA THR A 231 -20.66 -12.19 10.07
C THR A 231 -20.13 -11.34 8.90
N ALA A 232 -21.00 -10.67 8.14
CA ALA A 232 -20.59 -9.79 7.05
C ALA A 232 -20.06 -8.44 7.56
N VAL A 233 -18.74 -8.24 7.50
CA VAL A 233 -18.02 -7.04 8.00
C VAL A 233 -17.61 -6.05 6.90
N GLY A 234 -17.93 -6.33 5.64
CA GLY A 234 -17.69 -5.40 4.54
C GLY A 234 -18.43 -5.78 3.25
N PHE A 235 -18.69 -4.80 2.39
CA PHE A 235 -19.49 -4.96 1.18
C PHE A 235 -18.85 -4.23 -0.01
N MET A 236 -19.00 -4.79 -1.21
CA MET A 236 -18.62 -4.16 -2.47
C MET A 236 -19.55 -4.60 -3.60
N SER A 237 -20.00 -3.64 -4.40
CA SER A 237 -20.79 -3.86 -5.62
C SER A 237 -20.01 -3.34 -6.84
N VAL A 238 -19.94 -4.13 -7.91
CA VAL A 238 -19.15 -3.85 -9.11
C VAL A 238 -19.94 -4.19 -10.37
N CYS A 239 -19.92 -3.26 -11.32
CA CYS A 239 -20.54 -3.35 -12.64
C CYS A 239 -19.47 -3.40 -13.73
N SER A 240 -19.67 -4.20 -14.78
CA SER A 240 -18.81 -4.21 -15.97
C SER A 240 -19.23 -3.24 -17.08
N GLU A 241 -20.40 -2.61 -17.00
CA GLU A 241 -20.80 -1.54 -17.93
C GLU A 241 -20.09 -0.22 -17.58
N VAL A 242 -19.14 0.17 -18.43
CA VAL A 242 -18.30 1.37 -18.24
C VAL A 242 -18.41 2.29 -19.44
N ASN A 243 -18.62 3.59 -19.20
CA ASN A 243 -18.56 4.62 -20.25
C ASN A 243 -17.10 4.99 -20.56
N ILE A 244 -16.41 4.12 -21.30
CA ILE A 244 -14.98 4.27 -21.66
C ILE A 244 -14.74 5.56 -22.47
N GLN A 245 -15.71 5.99 -23.30
CA GLN A 245 -15.58 7.22 -24.09
C GLN A 245 -15.48 8.47 -23.19
N LEU A 246 -16.31 8.57 -22.15
CA LEU A 246 -16.24 9.66 -21.17
C LEU A 246 -14.88 9.69 -20.44
N LEU A 247 -14.32 8.52 -20.13
CA LEU A 247 -13.00 8.43 -19.49
C LEU A 247 -11.88 8.87 -20.45
N HIS A 248 -11.93 8.48 -21.73
CA HIS A 248 -11.01 8.95 -22.77
C HIS A 248 -11.06 10.47 -23.00
N ASP A 249 -12.24 11.08 -22.86
CA ASP A 249 -12.38 12.53 -23.02
C ASP A 249 -11.92 13.31 -21.76
N CYS A 250 -11.74 12.64 -20.62
CA CYS A 250 -11.42 13.28 -19.33
C CYS A 250 -10.03 12.95 -18.75
N PHE A 251 -9.40 11.82 -19.07
CA PHE A 251 -8.18 11.33 -18.42
C PHE A 251 -7.13 10.79 -19.41
N ASP A 252 -5.85 10.90 -19.05
CA ASP A 252 -4.77 10.27 -19.82
C ASP A 252 -4.72 8.76 -19.59
N LEU A 253 -5.45 8.03 -20.44
CA LEU A 253 -5.44 6.56 -20.48
C LEU A 253 -4.31 5.97 -21.33
N GLY A 254 -3.41 6.79 -21.89
CA GLY A 254 -2.21 6.35 -22.61
C GLY A 254 -1.35 5.31 -21.86
N PRO A 255 -1.05 5.49 -20.55
CA PRO A 255 -0.28 4.52 -19.75
C PRO A 255 -0.90 3.12 -19.70
N PHE A 256 -2.23 3.03 -19.86
CA PHE A 256 -3.02 1.82 -19.72
C PHE A 256 -3.59 1.32 -21.06
N HIS A 257 -2.99 1.74 -22.18
CA HIS A 257 -3.44 1.41 -23.55
C HIS A 257 -4.93 1.69 -23.77
N GLY A 258 -5.44 2.80 -23.22
CA GLY A 258 -6.85 3.16 -23.34
C GLY A 258 -7.82 2.22 -22.62
N LEU A 259 -7.36 1.46 -21.61
CA LEU A 259 -8.10 0.35 -20.97
C LEU A 259 -8.50 -0.77 -21.94
N CYS A 260 -7.82 -0.87 -23.09
CA CYS A 260 -8.04 -1.88 -24.11
C CYS A 260 -6.91 -2.93 -24.14
N LYS A 261 -7.21 -4.13 -24.65
CA LYS A 261 -6.17 -5.15 -24.89
C LYS A 261 -5.39 -4.78 -26.15
N PRO A 262 -4.05 -4.69 -26.11
CA PRO A 262 -3.26 -4.24 -27.26
C PRO A 262 -3.33 -5.22 -28.42
N HIS A 263 -3.69 -4.70 -29.60
CA HIS A 263 -3.77 -5.43 -30.86
C HIS A 263 -2.61 -5.03 -31.80
N PRO A 264 -2.05 -5.94 -32.62
CA PRO A 264 -0.94 -5.62 -33.53
C PRO A 264 -1.23 -4.51 -34.54
N ASP A 265 -2.49 -4.29 -34.88
CA ASP A 265 -2.96 -3.27 -35.83
C ASP A 265 -3.36 -1.94 -35.16
N ASP A 266 -3.13 -1.77 -33.86
CA ASP A 266 -3.51 -0.55 -33.13
C ASP A 266 -2.69 0.66 -33.60
N ILE A 267 -3.40 1.63 -34.21
CA ILE A 267 -2.82 2.92 -34.59
C ILE A 267 -2.79 3.81 -33.33
N LEU A 268 -1.68 3.74 -32.60
CA LEU A 268 -1.35 4.68 -31.53
C LEU A 268 -1.32 6.11 -32.11
N LYS A 269 -2.38 6.88 -31.84
CA LYS A 269 -2.41 8.30 -32.18
C LYS A 269 -1.53 9.05 -31.16
N PRO A 270 -0.65 9.97 -31.59
CA PRO A 270 0.08 10.81 -30.66
C PRO A 270 -0.89 11.64 -29.82
N VAL A 271 -0.47 11.98 -28.60
CA VAL A 271 -1.23 12.83 -27.67
C VAL A 271 -1.68 14.09 -28.41
N ARG A 272 -2.97 14.43 -28.30
CA ARG A 272 -3.49 15.68 -28.84
C ARG A 272 -2.98 16.83 -27.98
N GLU A 273 -2.00 17.56 -28.48
CA GLU A 273 -1.64 18.87 -27.89
C GLU A 273 -2.91 19.74 -27.76
N PRO A 274 -3.14 20.36 -26.59
CA PRO A 274 -4.30 21.24 -26.42
C PRO A 274 -4.16 22.42 -27.37
N SER A 275 -5.09 22.55 -28.31
CA SER A 275 -5.03 23.58 -29.34
C SER A 275 -5.23 24.97 -28.73
N ILE A 276 -4.13 25.67 -28.44
CA ILE A 276 -4.14 27.06 -27.96
C ILE A 276 -4.65 27.96 -29.08
N GLN A 277 -5.96 28.23 -29.09
CA GLN A 277 -6.52 29.27 -29.94
C GLN A 277 -5.94 30.62 -29.50
N THR A 278 -5.17 31.25 -30.37
CA THR A 278 -4.42 32.50 -30.09
C THR A 278 -5.34 33.74 -30.10
N GLY A 279 -6.35 33.71 -29.22
CA GLY A 279 -7.25 34.84 -28.96
C GLY A 279 -6.54 35.92 -28.16
N LYS A 280 -6.06 36.98 -28.84
CA LYS A 280 -5.55 38.18 -28.18
C LYS A 280 -6.65 38.88 -27.37
N ASN A 281 -6.77 38.56 -26.08
CA ASN A 281 -7.42 39.42 -25.10
C ASN A 281 -6.57 39.52 -23.83
N ARG A 282 -6.03 40.71 -23.59
CA ARG A 282 -5.26 41.01 -22.38
C ARG A 282 -6.23 41.20 -21.21
N VAL A 283 -6.28 40.23 -20.29
CA VAL A 283 -6.82 40.45 -18.95
C VAL A 283 -5.67 40.30 -17.96
N LYS A 284 -5.45 41.32 -17.13
CA LYS A 284 -4.48 41.25 -16.03
C LYS A 284 -5.07 40.37 -14.93
N CYS A 285 -4.35 39.34 -14.50
CA CYS A 285 -4.64 38.71 -13.22
C CYS A 285 -4.08 39.60 -12.10
N MET A 286 -4.93 39.97 -11.14
CA MET A 286 -4.50 40.40 -9.81
C MET A 286 -4.66 39.22 -8.86
N ASP A 287 -3.85 39.18 -7.80
CA ASP A 287 -4.04 38.27 -6.68
C ASP A 287 -5.46 38.38 -6.11
N SER A 288 -6.08 37.26 -5.74
CA SER A 288 -7.05 37.26 -4.64
C SER A 288 -7.29 35.87 -4.06
N LYS A 289 -7.26 35.85 -2.72
CA LYS A 289 -7.78 34.79 -1.86
C LYS A 289 -9.33 34.80 -1.90
N SER A 290 -9.93 33.70 -1.47
CA SER A 290 -11.29 33.60 -0.88
C SER A 290 -12.51 33.45 -1.82
N ILE A 291 -13.03 32.22 -1.86
CA ILE A 291 -14.44 31.81 -1.69
C ILE A 291 -15.55 32.81 -2.10
N ARG A 292 -16.37 32.46 -3.11
CA ARG A 292 -17.85 32.31 -2.94
C ARG A 292 -18.59 31.64 -4.12
N LEU A 293 -19.60 30.86 -3.73
CA LEU A 293 -20.56 30.10 -4.56
C LEU A 293 -21.62 30.98 -5.24
N HIS A 294 -22.02 30.64 -6.47
CA HIS A 294 -23.37 30.93 -6.99
C HIS A 294 -23.88 29.81 -7.91
N LEU A 295 -25.05 29.25 -7.56
CA LEU A 295 -25.85 28.39 -8.44
C LEU A 295 -26.54 29.23 -9.52
N LEU A 296 -26.76 28.63 -10.69
CA LEU A 296 -27.96 28.84 -11.51
C LEU A 296 -28.36 27.53 -12.22
N THR A 297 -29.65 27.34 -12.44
CA THR A 297 -30.28 26.03 -12.68
C THR A 297 -30.89 25.86 -14.08
N THR A 298 -31.26 24.60 -14.40
CA THR A 298 -32.10 24.13 -15.53
C THR A 298 -31.36 23.92 -16.86
N SER A 299 -31.50 22.79 -17.56
CA SER A 299 -32.78 22.22 -18.03
C SER A 299 -32.80 20.68 -18.18
N LYS A 300 -33.97 20.14 -18.54
CA LYS A 300 -34.33 18.71 -18.49
C LYS A 300 -33.80 17.89 -19.68
N TYR A 301 -33.22 16.72 -19.41
CA TYR A 301 -33.37 15.53 -20.26
C TYR A 301 -33.60 14.28 -19.40
N LYS A 302 -34.43 13.35 -19.89
CA LYS A 302 -34.64 12.00 -19.33
C LYS A 302 -33.95 10.98 -20.24
N CYS A 303 -33.02 10.17 -19.73
CA CYS A 303 -32.81 8.78 -20.17
C CYS A 303 -31.80 8.06 -19.27
N GLY A 304 -31.98 6.75 -19.09
CA GLY A 304 -30.94 5.80 -18.66
C GLY A 304 -30.50 5.85 -17.19
N PHE A 305 -30.75 4.76 -16.45
CA PHE A 305 -30.02 4.50 -15.20
C PHE A 305 -28.56 4.19 -15.53
N SER A 306 -27.64 4.80 -14.78
CA SER A 306 -26.21 4.50 -14.75
C SER A 306 -25.79 4.66 -13.30
N LEU A 307 -25.59 3.54 -12.61
CA LEU A 307 -25.21 3.55 -11.19
C LEU A 307 -23.75 4.00 -11.05
N VAL A 308 -23.54 5.11 -10.35
CA VAL A 308 -22.19 5.63 -10.01
C VAL A 308 -22.02 5.57 -8.48
N PRO A 309 -21.48 4.48 -7.92
CA PRO A 309 -21.22 4.38 -6.50
C PRO A 309 -19.80 4.88 -6.17
N CYS A 310 -19.67 6.17 -5.88
CA CYS A 310 -18.62 6.72 -5.01
C CYS A 310 -18.92 8.19 -4.67
N LEU A 311 -19.52 8.44 -3.51
CA LEU A 311 -19.65 9.79 -2.97
C LEU A 311 -19.66 9.78 -1.43
N PHE A 312 -18.80 10.57 -0.81
CA PHE A 312 -18.75 10.79 0.64
C PHE A 312 -18.36 12.25 0.90
N LEU A 313 -19.27 13.13 1.32
CA LEU A 313 -18.88 14.48 1.77
C LEU A 313 -19.73 15.08 2.90
N LEU A 314 -19.00 15.41 3.96
CA LEU A 314 -19.10 16.60 4.83
C LEU A 314 -20.47 16.93 5.45
N GLN A 315 -20.56 16.61 6.74
CA GLN A 315 -21.58 17.06 7.68
C GLN A 315 -21.77 18.59 7.69
N LYS A 316 -23.01 19.00 8.00
CA LYS A 316 -23.30 20.30 8.63
C LYS A 316 -24.06 20.08 9.93
N GLU A 317 -23.61 20.74 10.99
CA GLU A 317 -24.27 20.77 12.30
C GLU A 317 -25.63 21.49 12.25
N GLY A 318 -26.63 21.06 13.04
CA GLY A 318 -27.97 21.63 12.90
C GLY A 318 -29.11 21.28 13.88
N VAL A 319 -28.85 21.13 15.19
CA VAL A 319 -29.83 21.34 16.30
C VAL A 319 -31.10 20.45 16.40
N THR A 320 -31.05 19.57 17.41
CA THR A 320 -32.10 19.15 18.37
C THR A 320 -33.59 19.49 18.13
N THR A 321 -34.44 18.46 18.05
CA THR A 321 -35.75 18.43 18.77
C THR A 321 -36.05 17.01 19.30
N VAL A 322 -36.72 16.93 20.44
CA VAL A 322 -37.06 15.67 21.16
C VAL A 322 -38.55 15.36 21.01
N SER A 323 -38.92 14.10 20.77
CA SER A 323 -40.26 13.59 21.07
C SER A 323 -40.26 12.08 21.33
N ASN A 324 -40.95 11.65 22.39
CA ASN A 324 -41.08 10.25 22.83
C ASN A 324 -42.34 9.58 22.24
N ALA A 325 -42.27 8.25 22.02
CA ALA A 325 -43.38 7.27 22.12
C ALA A 325 -42.76 5.87 21.95
N GLU A 326 -42.61 5.05 22.99
CA GLU A 326 -43.61 4.13 23.60
C GLU A 326 -43.63 2.72 22.97
N LEU A 327 -43.35 1.72 23.83
CA LEU A 327 -43.40 0.28 23.57
C LEU A 327 -44.84 -0.26 23.70
N PRO A 328 -45.12 -1.48 23.19
CA PRO A 328 -46.06 -2.36 23.87
C PRO A 328 -45.54 -3.78 24.19
N ILE A 329 -46.19 -4.33 25.23
CA ILE A 329 -46.01 -5.62 25.95
C ILE A 329 -47.42 -6.27 26.00
N ASP A 330 -47.65 -7.58 25.94
CA ASP A 330 -46.81 -8.78 26.10
C ASP A 330 -47.21 -9.89 25.08
N ASP A 331 -46.58 -11.08 25.12
CA ASP A 331 -47.28 -12.30 25.59
C ASP A 331 -46.47 -13.62 25.43
N VAL A 332 -46.62 -14.49 26.45
CA VAL A 332 -45.84 -15.71 26.68
C VAL A 332 -46.65 -16.97 26.40
N ILE A 333 -46.08 -17.96 25.69
CA ILE A 333 -46.38 -19.38 25.90
C ILE A 333 -45.09 -20.21 25.90
N ASP A 334 -44.93 -20.98 26.96
CA ASP A 334 -43.81 -21.87 27.28
C ASP A 334 -44.15 -23.34 26.95
N THR A 335 -43.21 -24.13 26.42
CA THR A 335 -43.23 -25.62 26.56
C THR A 335 -41.92 -26.29 26.13
N ASP A 336 -41.20 -26.86 27.10
CA ASP A 336 -40.13 -27.86 26.93
C ASP A 336 -40.60 -29.13 26.19
N LEU A 337 -39.70 -29.78 25.40
CA LEU A 337 -39.24 -31.17 25.68
C LEU A 337 -38.22 -31.78 24.67
N LYS A 338 -37.13 -32.27 25.25
CA LYS A 338 -36.01 -33.10 24.77
C LYS A 338 -36.19 -34.07 23.57
N ALA A 339 -35.25 -33.94 22.62
CA ALA A 339 -34.32 -34.97 22.09
C ALA A 339 -34.82 -36.34 21.59
N THR A 340 -34.55 -36.64 20.30
CA THR A 340 -33.79 -37.83 19.85
C THR A 340 -33.39 -37.68 18.38
N GLY A 341 -32.22 -38.23 17.98
CA GLY A 341 -31.68 -38.03 16.63
C GLY A 341 -31.85 -39.24 15.70
N THR A 342 -32.00 -38.95 14.40
CA THR A 342 -31.60 -39.82 13.28
C THR A 342 -31.29 -38.92 12.08
N PRO A 343 -30.26 -39.20 11.26
CA PRO A 343 -29.82 -38.27 10.22
C PRO A 343 -30.71 -38.37 8.98
N THR A 344 -31.36 -37.27 8.60
CA THR A 344 -31.99 -37.14 7.29
C THR A 344 -30.90 -36.85 6.28
N LEU A 345 -30.84 -37.59 5.16
CA LEU A 345 -29.90 -37.28 4.08
C LEU A 345 -30.20 -35.88 3.55
N GLU A 346 -29.27 -34.96 3.74
CA GLU A 346 -29.18 -33.77 2.91
C GLU A 346 -28.86 -34.24 1.49
N THR A 347 -29.72 -33.86 0.56
CA THR A 347 -29.41 -33.99 -0.87
C THR A 347 -28.24 -33.05 -1.15
N ASP A 348 -27.09 -33.68 -1.40
CA ASP A 348 -25.82 -33.10 -1.83
C ASP A 348 -26.00 -32.31 -3.14
N GLU A 349 -26.62 -31.13 -3.04
CA GLU A 349 -26.50 -30.07 -4.05
C GLU A 349 -25.03 -29.71 -4.09
N ARG A 350 -24.35 -30.24 -5.12
CA ARG A 350 -22.92 -30.09 -5.31
C ARG A 350 -22.55 -28.62 -5.21
N ASP A 351 -21.98 -28.27 -4.07
CA ASP A 351 -21.42 -26.96 -3.82
C ASP A 351 -20.29 -26.76 -4.83
N SER A 352 -20.63 -26.08 -5.92
CA SER A 352 -19.69 -25.81 -7.01
C SER A 352 -18.48 -25.12 -6.41
N PHE A 353 -17.30 -25.73 -6.59
CA PHE A 353 -16.04 -25.34 -5.96
C PHE A 353 -15.66 -23.89 -6.32
N HIS A 354 -16.21 -22.94 -5.57
CA HIS A 354 -15.84 -21.53 -5.64
C HIS A 354 -14.64 -21.33 -4.71
N PRO A 355 -13.49 -20.85 -5.20
CA PRO A 355 -12.40 -20.47 -4.33
C PRO A 355 -12.86 -19.32 -3.44
N VAL A 356 -12.90 -19.59 -2.13
CA VAL A 356 -13.05 -18.58 -1.09
C VAL A 356 -11.65 -18.03 -0.81
N TYR A 357 -11.38 -16.80 -1.24
CA TYR A 357 -10.10 -16.18 -0.91
C TYR A 357 -10.08 -15.73 0.56
N ARG A 358 -8.94 -15.98 1.21
CA ARG A 358 -8.64 -15.65 2.60
C ARG A 358 -7.45 -14.68 2.64
N GLY A 359 -7.59 -13.46 3.16
CA GLY A 359 -6.41 -12.57 3.32
C GLY A 359 -6.65 -11.06 3.47
N ALA A 360 -5.61 -10.28 3.13
CA ALA A 360 -5.57 -8.82 3.23
C ALA A 360 -6.59 -8.10 2.31
N VAL A 361 -6.72 -6.77 2.42
CA VAL A 361 -7.72 -5.93 1.72
C VAL A 361 -7.80 -6.18 0.19
N THR A 362 -6.67 -6.49 -0.45
CA THR A 362 -6.60 -6.89 -1.88
C THR A 362 -7.37 -8.18 -2.23
N ALA A 363 -7.85 -8.92 -1.24
CA ALA A 363 -8.79 -10.03 -1.37
C ALA A 363 -10.00 -9.66 -2.24
N PHE A 364 -10.55 -8.44 -2.10
CA PHE A 364 -11.69 -8.01 -2.90
C PHE A 364 -11.32 -8.02 -4.39
N CYS A 365 -10.20 -7.39 -4.76
CA CYS A 365 -9.70 -7.39 -6.13
C CYS A 365 -9.45 -8.81 -6.67
N ILE A 366 -8.97 -9.74 -5.83
CA ILE A 366 -8.77 -11.15 -6.22
C ILE A 366 -10.10 -11.82 -6.54
N GLN A 367 -11.14 -11.64 -5.70
CA GLN A 367 -12.45 -12.22 -5.96
C GLN A 367 -13.14 -11.58 -7.17
N LEU A 368 -12.93 -10.28 -7.41
CA LEU A 368 -13.44 -9.59 -8.60
C LEU A 368 -12.89 -10.18 -9.89
N PHE A 369 -11.56 -10.31 -10.02
CA PHE A 369 -10.95 -10.91 -11.23
C PHE A 369 -11.16 -12.43 -11.33
N TYR A 370 -11.58 -13.10 -10.26
CA TYR A 370 -12.06 -14.48 -10.36
C TYR A 370 -13.42 -14.56 -11.05
N ARG A 371 -14.36 -13.65 -10.72
CA ARG A 371 -15.68 -13.59 -11.39
C ARG A 371 -15.56 -13.02 -12.81
N TYR A 372 -14.92 -11.86 -12.95
CA TYR A 372 -14.65 -11.19 -14.22
C TYR A 372 -13.37 -11.73 -14.90
N SER A 373 -13.39 -13.03 -15.19
CA SER A 373 -12.19 -13.76 -15.66
C SER A 373 -11.60 -13.28 -17.00
N ASP A 374 -12.40 -12.59 -17.81
CA ASP A 374 -12.07 -12.00 -19.11
C ASP A 374 -11.57 -10.55 -19.03
N LYS A 375 -11.80 -9.86 -17.91
CA LYS A 375 -11.40 -8.46 -17.68
C LYS A 375 -10.01 -8.39 -17.04
N ASP A 376 -9.23 -7.40 -17.47
CA ASP A 376 -7.87 -7.17 -16.96
C ASP A 376 -7.76 -5.91 -16.09
N PHE A 377 -8.77 -5.02 -16.13
CA PHE A 377 -8.81 -3.77 -15.37
C PHE A 377 -10.03 -3.70 -14.46
N CYS A 378 -9.84 -3.14 -13.26
CA CYS A 378 -10.87 -2.65 -12.36
C CYS A 378 -10.65 -1.14 -12.21
N ILE A 379 -11.72 -0.34 -12.21
CA ILE A 379 -11.62 1.13 -12.10
C ILE A 379 -12.56 1.65 -11.01
N ILE A 380 -12.21 2.79 -10.42
CA ILE A 380 -13.02 3.48 -9.42
C ILE A 380 -12.86 5.00 -9.59
N THR A 381 -13.97 5.74 -9.52
CA THR A 381 -13.98 7.21 -9.65
C THR A 381 -14.37 7.86 -8.34
N VAL A 382 -13.47 8.61 -7.70
CA VAL A 382 -13.64 9.14 -6.35
C VAL A 382 -13.68 10.68 -6.36
N PRO A 383 -14.62 11.36 -5.68
CA PRO A 383 -14.65 12.81 -5.60
C PRO A 383 -13.39 13.39 -4.95
N HIS A 384 -12.87 14.51 -5.46
CA HIS A 384 -11.60 15.15 -5.03
C HIS A 384 -11.46 15.50 -3.53
N LEU A 385 -12.56 15.46 -2.76
CA LEU A 385 -12.59 15.82 -1.34
C LEU A 385 -12.71 14.58 -0.43
N VAL A 386 -12.78 13.37 -0.99
CA VAL A 386 -12.73 12.10 -0.25
C VAL A 386 -11.27 11.74 0.01
N PRO A 387 -10.86 11.44 1.27
CA PRO A 387 -9.50 10.99 1.56
C PRO A 387 -9.25 9.57 1.05
N GLU A 388 -7.99 9.26 0.72
CA GLU A 388 -7.60 7.90 0.30
C GLU A 388 -7.81 6.86 1.42
N PHE A 389 -8.46 5.76 1.07
CA PHE A 389 -8.75 4.61 1.94
C PHE A 389 -7.93 3.37 1.52
N LEU A 390 -7.80 2.37 2.41
CA LEU A 390 -6.87 1.24 2.22
C LEU A 390 -6.98 0.53 0.86
N LEU A 391 -8.21 0.32 0.36
CA LEU A 391 -8.40 -0.31 -0.95
C LEU A 391 -7.84 0.54 -2.11
N ILE A 392 -8.02 1.86 -2.09
CA ILE A 392 -7.62 2.72 -3.21
C ILE A 392 -6.11 2.96 -3.27
N GLN A 393 -5.39 2.76 -2.15
CA GLN A 393 -3.93 2.80 -2.09
C GLN A 393 -3.26 1.72 -2.96
N ASN A 394 -4.00 0.68 -3.37
CA ASN A 394 -3.55 -0.35 -4.30
C ASN A 394 -3.76 0.05 -5.78
N PHE A 395 -4.56 1.08 -6.07
CA PHE A 395 -4.88 1.54 -7.42
C PHE A 395 -3.92 2.64 -7.86
N VAL A 396 -3.79 2.82 -9.18
CA VAL A 396 -3.01 3.89 -9.79
C VAL A 396 -3.94 5.04 -10.14
N ARG A 397 -3.70 6.21 -9.54
CA ARG A 397 -4.38 7.46 -9.91
C ARG A 397 -4.02 7.83 -11.36
N VAL A 398 -5.02 8.18 -12.15
CA VAL A 398 -4.88 8.61 -13.54
C VAL A 398 -5.02 10.12 -13.62
N ASP A 399 -4.11 10.77 -14.34
CA ASP A 399 -4.14 12.23 -14.46
C ASP A 399 -5.32 12.70 -15.33
N PRO A 400 -6.15 13.64 -14.83
CA PRO A 400 -7.20 14.27 -15.62
C PRO A 400 -6.59 15.27 -16.61
N PHE A 401 -7.16 15.34 -17.81
CA PHE A 401 -6.82 16.43 -18.73
C PHE A 401 -7.30 17.77 -18.16
N SER A 402 -6.61 18.87 -18.53
CA SER A 402 -7.03 20.24 -18.20
C SER A 402 -8.40 20.64 -18.76
N SER A 403 -8.95 19.83 -19.68
CA SER A 403 -10.31 19.96 -20.23
C SER A 403 -11.33 18.98 -19.62
N SER A 404 -10.93 18.21 -18.60
CA SER A 404 -11.81 17.24 -17.92
C SER A 404 -13.08 17.89 -17.41
N THR A 405 -14.21 17.23 -17.65
CA THR A 405 -15.53 17.67 -17.19
C THR A 405 -16.01 16.91 -15.95
N LEU A 406 -15.25 15.91 -15.49
CA LEU A 406 -15.58 15.09 -14.34
C LEU A 406 -14.97 15.67 -13.05
N PRO A 407 -15.78 15.97 -12.00
CA PRO A 407 -15.28 16.44 -10.71
C PRO A 407 -14.83 15.29 -9.79
N HIS A 408 -14.29 14.23 -10.39
CA HIS A 408 -13.83 13.00 -9.74
C HIS A 408 -12.42 12.66 -10.24
N GLU A 409 -11.64 12.01 -9.40
CA GLU A 409 -10.37 11.39 -9.76
C GLU A 409 -10.62 9.95 -10.22
N LEU A 410 -9.91 9.52 -11.26
CA LEU A 410 -9.96 8.15 -11.76
C LEU A 410 -8.79 7.36 -11.17
N TYR A 411 -9.09 6.16 -10.68
CA TYR A 411 -8.12 5.21 -10.18
C TYR A 411 -8.29 3.88 -10.93
N VAL A 412 -7.17 3.30 -11.37
CA VAL A 412 -7.13 2.08 -12.20
C VAL A 412 -6.29 1.00 -11.51
N PHE A 413 -6.82 -0.21 -11.42
CA PHE A 413 -6.10 -1.39 -10.94
C PHE A 413 -6.10 -2.47 -12.01
N HIS A 414 -4.93 -3.00 -12.36
CA HIS A 414 -4.80 -4.07 -13.34
C HIS A 414 -4.57 -5.41 -12.64
N ARG A 415 -5.16 -6.49 -13.16
CA ARG A 415 -5.13 -7.85 -12.59
C ARG A 415 -3.72 -8.34 -12.25
N ALA A 416 -2.72 -8.01 -13.06
CA ALA A 416 -1.33 -8.39 -12.81
C ALA A 416 -0.70 -7.68 -11.58
N GLY A 417 -1.30 -6.62 -11.05
CA GLY A 417 -0.91 -6.03 -9.76
C GLY A 417 -1.11 -6.98 -8.56
N LEU A 418 -1.87 -8.07 -8.73
CA LEU A 418 -2.02 -9.13 -7.73
C LEU A 418 -0.84 -10.14 -7.71
N LEU A 419 0.11 -10.02 -8.64
CA LEU A 419 1.24 -10.95 -8.75
C LEU A 419 2.29 -10.68 -7.67
N LYS A 420 2.28 -11.49 -6.60
CA LYS A 420 3.25 -11.45 -5.50
C LYS A 420 4.68 -11.86 -5.87
N SER A 421 4.96 -12.13 -7.16
CA SER A 421 6.26 -12.52 -7.68
C SER A 421 7.07 -11.32 -8.20
N PHE A 422 6.92 -10.15 -7.60
CA PHE A 422 7.69 -8.95 -7.94
C PHE A 422 9.05 -9.04 -7.23
N LYS A 423 10.12 -9.26 -8.00
CA LYS A 423 11.49 -9.35 -7.48
C LYS A 423 12.35 -8.21 -8.02
N VAL A 424 13.16 -7.62 -7.15
CA VAL A 424 14.17 -6.63 -7.51
C VAL A 424 15.54 -7.27 -7.44
N ARG A 425 16.42 -6.96 -8.39
CA ARG A 425 17.80 -7.43 -8.42
C ARG A 425 18.70 -6.47 -9.19
N ALA A 426 20.01 -6.61 -9.01
CA ALA A 426 20.99 -5.94 -9.87
C ALA A 426 20.80 -6.37 -11.34
N ALA A 427 21.01 -5.43 -12.26
CA ALA A 427 20.92 -5.67 -13.69
C ALA A 427 22.08 -6.53 -14.21
N THR A 428 21.86 -7.24 -15.31
CA THR A 428 22.81 -8.15 -15.95
C THR A 428 22.89 -7.90 -17.46
N THR A 429 23.94 -8.44 -18.12
CA THR A 429 24.09 -8.39 -19.58
C THR A 429 22.90 -8.99 -20.35
N SER A 430 22.20 -9.97 -19.77
CA SER A 430 21.01 -10.60 -20.35
C SER A 430 19.78 -9.69 -20.35
N ASP A 431 19.69 -8.73 -19.43
CA ASP A 431 18.49 -7.91 -19.27
C ASP A 431 18.34 -6.82 -20.35
N THR A 432 19.43 -6.46 -21.05
CA THR A 432 19.46 -5.31 -21.97
C THR A 432 18.35 -5.34 -23.03
N ALA A 433 18.08 -6.49 -23.65
CA ALA A 433 17.03 -6.62 -24.67
C ALA A 433 15.60 -6.55 -24.09
N ALA A 434 15.41 -6.99 -22.85
CA ALA A 434 14.13 -6.88 -22.15
C ALA A 434 13.86 -5.45 -21.68
N VAL A 435 14.91 -4.76 -21.20
CA VAL A 435 14.89 -3.33 -20.87
C VAL A 435 14.57 -2.51 -22.12
N GLU A 436 15.25 -2.73 -23.25
CA GLU A 436 15.00 -2.04 -24.52
C GLU A 436 13.53 -2.15 -24.95
N LYS A 437 12.92 -3.33 -24.79
CA LYS A 437 11.48 -3.53 -25.05
C LYS A 437 10.59 -2.73 -24.08
N LEU A 438 10.94 -2.68 -22.79
CA LEU A 438 10.18 -1.96 -21.77
C LEU A 438 10.16 -0.44 -22.02
N ILE A 439 11.31 0.14 -22.35
CA ILE A 439 11.47 1.60 -22.47
C ILE A 439 11.28 2.14 -23.89
N LYS A 440 10.99 1.28 -24.87
CA LYS A 440 10.92 1.65 -26.30
C LYS A 440 10.05 2.88 -26.60
N THR A 441 8.97 3.08 -25.86
CA THR A 441 8.01 4.18 -26.04
C THR A 441 8.39 5.48 -25.30
N LEU A 442 9.53 5.51 -24.62
CA LEU A 442 9.98 6.64 -23.79
C LEU A 442 11.00 7.50 -24.56
N ASP A 443 10.89 8.82 -24.49
CA ASP A 443 11.74 9.76 -25.25
C ASP A 443 13.23 9.68 -24.88
N LEU A 444 13.56 9.21 -23.67
CA LEU A 444 14.92 9.08 -23.14
C LEU A 444 15.49 7.64 -23.25
N ASN A 445 14.86 6.78 -24.06
CA ASN A 445 15.21 5.37 -24.19
C ASN A 445 16.69 5.11 -24.53
N GLU A 446 17.28 5.87 -25.45
CA GLU A 446 18.69 5.76 -25.85
C GLU A 446 19.65 6.04 -24.67
N ILE A 447 19.35 7.05 -23.86
CA ILE A 447 20.18 7.48 -22.72
C ILE A 447 20.13 6.42 -21.60
N ILE A 448 18.94 5.92 -21.27
CA ILE A 448 18.76 4.83 -20.29
C ILE A 448 19.53 3.57 -20.73
N LEU A 449 19.50 3.23 -22.02
CA LEU A 449 20.25 2.10 -22.56
C LEU A 449 21.77 2.31 -22.52
N ASP A 450 22.24 3.52 -22.79
CA ASP A 450 23.67 3.81 -22.76
C ASP A 450 24.23 3.80 -21.32
N ASP A 451 23.50 4.34 -20.35
CA ASP A 451 23.87 4.23 -18.93
C ASP A 451 23.82 2.78 -18.42
N LEU A 452 22.84 1.97 -18.85
CA LEU A 452 22.84 0.54 -18.58
C LEU A 452 24.07 -0.17 -19.19
N LYS A 453 24.53 0.24 -20.38
CA LYS A 453 25.78 -0.27 -20.99
C LYS A 453 27.01 0.18 -20.20
N VAL A 454 27.04 1.40 -19.66
CA VAL A 454 28.13 1.88 -18.78
C VAL A 454 28.22 1.02 -17.52
N PHE A 455 27.10 0.81 -16.83
CA PHE A 455 27.03 -0.09 -15.68
C PHE A 455 27.56 -1.49 -16.02
N THR A 456 27.06 -2.07 -17.11
CA THR A 456 27.37 -3.44 -17.54
C THR A 456 28.84 -3.62 -17.94
N ARG A 457 29.50 -2.59 -18.48
CA ARG A 457 30.90 -2.65 -18.95
C ARG A 457 31.94 -2.27 -17.89
N ALA A 458 31.66 -1.23 -17.11
CA ALA A 458 32.67 -0.58 -16.26
C ALA A 458 32.22 -0.37 -14.80
N ARG A 459 30.90 -0.39 -14.52
CA ARG A 459 30.30 -0.03 -13.21
C ARG A 459 30.70 1.35 -12.67
N ARG A 460 31.29 2.19 -13.53
CA ARG A 460 31.73 3.55 -13.25
C ARG A 460 31.62 4.40 -14.51
N ASP A 461 31.27 5.65 -14.32
CA ASP A 461 31.32 6.68 -15.34
C ASP A 461 32.78 7.10 -15.66
N PRO A 462 33.03 7.83 -16.76
CA PRO A 462 34.36 8.28 -17.16
C PRO A 462 35.07 9.21 -16.16
N ASP A 463 34.32 9.85 -15.26
CA ASP A 463 34.81 10.66 -14.13
C ASP A 463 35.23 9.81 -12.91
N GLY A 464 34.90 8.51 -12.92
CA GLY A 464 35.15 7.56 -11.84
C GLY A 464 33.96 7.33 -10.90
N THR A 465 32.85 8.04 -11.06
CA THR A 465 31.65 7.94 -10.22
C THR A 465 31.05 6.52 -10.31
N PRO A 466 30.81 5.82 -9.18
CA PRO A 466 30.17 4.51 -9.20
C PRO A 466 28.74 4.57 -9.76
N VAL A 467 28.44 3.64 -10.66
CA VAL A 467 27.11 3.43 -11.23
C VAL A 467 26.57 2.09 -10.74
N GLN A 468 25.29 2.05 -10.36
CA GLN A 468 24.56 0.83 -10.03
C GLN A 468 23.25 0.81 -10.81
N ALA A 469 22.91 -0.32 -11.43
CA ALA A 469 21.63 -0.47 -12.13
C ALA A 469 20.86 -1.69 -11.59
N PHE A 470 19.55 -1.53 -11.48
CA PHE A 470 18.62 -2.50 -10.92
C PHE A 470 17.44 -2.72 -11.86
N VAL A 471 16.91 -3.93 -11.87
CA VAL A 471 15.71 -4.29 -12.62
C VAL A 471 14.65 -4.89 -11.69
N ALA A 472 13.40 -4.59 -11.99
CA ALA A 472 12.24 -5.26 -11.41
C ALA A 472 11.75 -6.33 -12.39
N GLU A 473 11.54 -7.55 -11.88
CA GLU A 473 11.16 -8.74 -12.64
C GLU A 473 9.87 -9.34 -12.06
N VAL A 474 8.95 -9.74 -12.94
CA VAL A 474 7.72 -10.45 -12.60
C VAL A 474 7.58 -11.65 -13.55
N LEU A 475 7.56 -12.87 -13.02
CA LEU A 475 7.42 -14.12 -13.79
C LEU A 475 8.41 -14.25 -14.97
N GLY A 476 9.67 -13.80 -14.79
CA GLY A 476 10.69 -13.83 -15.84
C GLY A 476 10.66 -12.66 -16.83
N GLN A 477 9.70 -11.74 -16.71
CA GLN A 477 9.63 -10.52 -17.51
C GLN A 477 10.16 -9.31 -16.74
N ILE A 478 11.04 -8.52 -17.36
CA ILE A 478 11.45 -7.21 -16.82
C ILE A 478 10.30 -6.21 -16.96
N VAL A 479 9.91 -5.61 -15.85
CA VAL A 479 8.79 -4.65 -15.72
C VAL A 479 9.23 -3.27 -15.24
N GLY A 480 10.46 -3.13 -14.75
CA GLY A 480 11.05 -1.87 -14.32
C GLY A 480 12.57 -1.86 -14.42
N ILE A 481 13.14 -0.66 -14.53
CA ILE A 481 14.58 -0.38 -14.47
C ILE A 481 14.84 0.87 -13.62
N SER A 482 15.93 0.84 -12.85
CA SER A 482 16.50 2.03 -12.23
C SER A 482 18.01 2.06 -12.44
N VAL A 483 18.57 3.26 -12.61
CA VAL A 483 20.01 3.52 -12.59
C VAL A 483 20.27 4.60 -11.55
N ILE A 484 21.21 4.32 -10.64
CA ILE A 484 21.63 5.25 -9.61
C ILE A 484 23.15 5.47 -9.67
N ARG A 485 23.57 6.62 -9.16
CA ARG A 485 24.96 7.05 -9.01
C ARG A 485 25.24 7.43 -7.55
N ASN A 486 26.50 7.59 -7.17
CA ASN A 486 26.80 8.28 -5.90
C ASN A 486 26.46 9.76 -6.04
N GLU A 487 25.83 10.35 -5.02
CA GLU A 487 25.63 11.80 -4.99
C GLU A 487 26.96 12.48 -4.60
N MET A 488 27.45 13.36 -5.47
CA MET A 488 28.75 14.03 -5.35
C MET A 488 28.62 15.46 -4.85
N ASP A 489 27.48 16.10 -5.07
CA ASP A 489 27.20 17.51 -4.73
C ASP A 489 26.35 17.63 -3.44
N ILE A 490 26.51 16.69 -2.50
CA ILE A 490 25.69 16.62 -1.29
C ILE A 490 25.79 17.88 -0.40
N GLU A 491 26.96 18.54 -0.32
CA GLU A 491 27.10 19.83 0.34
C GLU A 491 26.37 20.98 -0.37
N TYR A 492 26.23 20.92 -1.71
CA TYR A 492 25.42 21.88 -2.45
C TYR A 492 23.93 21.67 -2.14
N ILE A 493 23.45 20.42 -2.18
CA ILE A 493 22.06 20.09 -1.83
C ILE A 493 21.75 20.56 -0.40
N ARG A 494 22.60 20.22 0.57
CA ARG A 494 22.44 20.61 1.98
C ARG A 494 22.42 22.13 2.22
N SER A 495 23.09 22.91 1.38
CA SER A 495 23.16 24.37 1.53
C SER A 495 22.03 25.13 0.81
N HIS A 496 21.29 24.47 -0.09
CA HIS A 496 20.23 25.09 -0.90
C HIS A 496 18.83 24.52 -0.61
N TYR A 497 18.73 23.36 0.02
CA TYR A 497 17.48 22.69 0.38
C TYR A 497 17.47 22.31 1.86
N ASN A 498 16.30 22.39 2.51
CA ASN A 498 16.12 21.99 3.90
C ASN A 498 16.10 20.44 4.05
N ILE A 499 17.18 19.75 3.69
CA ILE A 499 17.23 18.28 3.83
C ILE A 499 17.18 17.84 5.30
N GLU A 500 17.60 18.70 6.24
CA GLU A 500 17.55 18.44 7.69
C GLU A 500 16.12 18.44 8.26
N ASP A 501 15.10 18.88 7.49
CA ASP A 501 13.67 18.71 7.83
C ASP A 501 13.17 17.28 7.53
N PHE A 502 13.93 16.48 6.74
CA PHE A 502 13.55 15.14 6.28
C PHE A 502 14.48 14.02 6.75
N ILE A 503 15.78 14.31 6.94
CA ILE A 503 16.79 13.35 7.39
C ILE A 503 17.72 13.95 8.44
N TYR A 504 18.16 13.15 9.40
CA TYR A 504 19.26 13.51 10.30
C TYR A 504 20.60 13.38 9.59
N PHE A 505 20.95 14.37 8.75
CA PHE A 505 22.12 14.38 7.86
C PHE A 505 23.41 13.75 8.44
N ASN A 506 23.75 14.03 9.71
CA ASN A 506 24.95 13.52 10.36
C ASN A 506 24.93 11.99 10.66
N HIS A 507 23.80 11.32 10.46
CA HIS A 507 23.63 9.86 10.55
C HIS A 507 23.73 9.16 9.18
N HIS A 508 24.08 9.90 8.12
CA HIS A 508 24.31 9.36 6.78
C HIS A 508 25.76 9.57 6.36
N GLN A 509 26.40 8.52 5.85
CA GLN A 509 27.73 8.60 5.25
C GLN A 509 27.61 9.11 3.80
N ARG A 510 28.68 9.71 3.27
CA ARG A 510 28.69 10.25 1.90
C ARG A 510 28.30 9.20 0.86
N GLU A 511 28.78 7.98 1.09
CA GLU A 511 28.56 6.80 0.27
C GLU A 511 27.11 6.29 0.32
N GLU A 512 26.33 6.62 1.36
CA GLU A 512 24.92 6.23 1.51
C GLU A 512 23.94 7.17 0.78
N HIS A 513 24.43 8.33 0.31
CA HIS A 513 23.68 9.23 -0.55
C HIS A 513 23.78 8.75 -2.02
N GLY A 514 22.63 8.45 -2.62
CA GLY A 514 22.50 8.05 -4.01
C GLY A 514 21.77 9.11 -4.82
N HIS A 515 22.19 9.29 -6.07
CA HIS A 515 21.48 10.08 -7.07
C HIS A 515 20.63 9.12 -7.92
N LEU A 516 19.31 9.29 -7.94
CA LEU A 516 18.40 8.54 -8.79
C LEU A 516 18.38 9.18 -10.17
N TYR A 517 19.07 8.55 -11.12
CA TYR A 517 19.36 9.12 -12.44
C TYR A 517 18.44 8.57 -13.54
N HIS A 518 18.02 7.31 -13.44
CA HIS A 518 16.91 6.78 -14.24
C HIS A 518 15.96 6.00 -13.35
N PHE A 519 14.66 6.19 -13.57
CA PHE A 519 13.61 5.35 -13.01
C PHE A 519 12.48 5.20 -14.01
N ALA A 520 12.19 3.96 -14.40
CA ALA A 520 11.04 3.60 -15.23
C ALA A 520 10.42 2.31 -14.72
N LEU A 521 9.10 2.30 -14.56
CA LEU A 521 8.31 1.16 -14.10
C LEU A 521 7.03 1.10 -14.92
N ASN A 522 6.63 -0.11 -15.36
CA ASN A 522 5.37 -0.31 -16.04
C ASN A 522 4.20 0.11 -15.12
N PRO A 523 3.26 0.99 -15.57
CA PRO A 523 2.16 1.52 -14.76
C PRO A 523 1.35 0.46 -14.00
N ILE A 524 1.19 -0.73 -14.59
CA ILE A 524 0.49 -1.87 -13.99
C ILE A 524 1.06 -2.27 -12.62
N PHE A 525 2.36 -2.04 -12.39
CA PHE A 525 3.06 -2.39 -11.16
C PHE A 525 3.37 -1.17 -10.28
N HIS A 526 2.74 -0.02 -10.53
CA HIS A 526 3.01 1.23 -9.79
C HIS A 526 2.83 1.10 -8.27
N LEU A 527 1.94 0.23 -7.78
CA LEU A 527 1.80 -0.07 -6.35
C LEU A 527 3.12 -0.58 -5.71
N TYR A 528 3.97 -1.25 -6.49
CA TYR A 528 5.29 -1.71 -6.06
C TYR A 528 6.39 -0.63 -6.12
N THR A 529 6.10 0.61 -6.56
CA THR A 529 7.11 1.70 -6.64
C THR A 529 7.84 1.91 -5.31
N LYS A 530 7.10 1.97 -4.19
CA LYS A 530 7.69 2.13 -2.85
C LYS A 530 8.59 0.94 -2.47
N HIS A 531 8.21 -0.28 -2.85
CA HIS A 531 9.01 -1.47 -2.61
C HIS A 531 10.25 -1.51 -3.50
N PHE A 532 10.13 -1.15 -4.79
CA PHE A 532 11.26 -1.08 -5.72
C PHE A 532 12.31 -0.08 -5.25
N LEU A 533 11.91 1.10 -4.78
CA LEU A 533 12.83 2.10 -4.21
C LEU A 533 13.50 1.62 -2.91
N LYS A 534 12.77 0.93 -2.00
CA LYS A 534 13.36 0.32 -0.80
C LYS A 534 14.39 -0.76 -1.15
N GLU A 535 14.08 -1.61 -2.12
CA GLU A 535 15.01 -2.63 -2.59
C GLU A 535 16.25 -2.04 -3.27
N ILE A 536 16.10 -0.96 -4.03
CA ILE A 536 17.24 -0.21 -4.57
C ILE A 536 18.11 0.31 -3.42
N LEU A 537 17.52 0.90 -2.37
CA LEU A 537 18.27 1.35 -1.18
C LEU A 537 19.03 0.19 -0.51
N ARG A 538 18.35 -0.92 -0.20
CA ARG A 538 18.92 -2.11 0.45
C ARG A 538 20.04 -2.73 -0.38
N LEU A 539 19.80 -3.02 -1.66
CA LEU A 539 20.78 -3.67 -2.55
C LEU A 539 21.94 -2.75 -2.95
N ALA A 540 21.77 -1.43 -2.86
CA ALA A 540 22.83 -0.47 -3.17
C ALA A 540 23.64 0.00 -1.96
N TYR A 541 23.25 -0.39 -0.74
CA TYR A 541 23.75 0.15 0.54
C TYR A 541 23.60 1.69 0.61
N LYS A 542 22.42 2.17 0.22
CA LYS A 542 22.02 3.58 0.28
C LYS A 542 20.96 3.77 1.35
N SER A 543 20.87 4.97 1.90
CA SER A 543 19.76 5.38 2.77
C SER A 543 19.01 6.62 2.27
N CYS A 544 19.59 7.36 1.32
CA CYS A 544 18.97 8.55 0.75
C CYS A 544 19.05 8.48 -0.77
N LEU A 545 17.95 8.80 -1.47
CA LEU A 545 17.92 8.99 -2.92
C LEU A 545 17.52 10.44 -3.22
N TYR A 546 18.34 11.12 -4.01
CA TYR A 546 18.07 12.46 -4.52
C TYR A 546 17.68 12.37 -5.98
N TYR A 547 16.65 13.12 -6.37
CA TYR A 547 16.23 13.27 -7.76
C TYR A 547 16.05 14.76 -8.06
N PRO A 548 16.86 15.36 -8.97
CA PRO A 548 16.74 16.78 -9.31
C PRO A 548 15.59 17.05 -10.28
N ILE A 549 14.56 17.76 -9.81
CA ILE A 549 13.48 18.26 -10.67
C ILE A 549 13.91 19.60 -11.29
N TYR A 550 14.30 19.56 -12.56
CA TYR A 550 14.58 20.78 -13.33
C TYR A 550 13.29 21.42 -13.84
N PRO A 551 13.10 22.75 -13.69
CA PRO A 551 11.96 23.44 -14.28
C PRO A 551 12.04 23.34 -15.81
N GLN A 552 10.94 22.94 -16.46
CA GLN A 552 10.91 22.81 -17.91
C GLN A 552 11.31 24.13 -18.59
N PRO A 553 12.16 24.10 -19.63
CA PRO A 553 12.61 25.31 -20.30
C PRO A 553 11.43 25.97 -21.02
N VAL A 554 10.99 27.13 -20.51
CA VAL A 554 10.07 28.02 -21.22
C VAL A 554 10.67 28.35 -22.59
N GLU A 555 9.93 28.07 -23.66
CA GLU A 555 10.41 28.21 -25.03
C GLU A 555 11.07 29.58 -25.28
N GLY A 556 12.29 29.56 -25.81
CA GLY A 556 13.01 30.77 -26.24
C GLY A 556 14.33 31.08 -25.54
N LYS A 557 14.82 30.25 -24.60
CA LYS A 557 16.19 30.37 -24.07
C LYS A 557 16.96 29.05 -24.11
N VAL A 558 17.86 28.93 -25.09
CA VAL A 558 18.85 27.85 -25.14
C VAL A 558 19.86 28.02 -24.00
N LYS A 559 19.87 27.05 -23.09
CA LYS A 559 21.04 26.65 -22.28
C LYS A 559 21.10 25.12 -22.24
N GLU A 560 22.25 24.58 -21.88
CA GLU A 560 22.64 23.19 -22.08
C GLU A 560 21.65 22.19 -21.45
N LYS A 561 21.45 21.05 -22.12
CA LYS A 561 20.65 19.94 -21.63
C LYS A 561 21.21 19.45 -20.29
N VAL A 562 20.44 19.63 -19.23
CA VAL A 562 20.56 18.84 -18.00
C VAL A 562 19.42 17.83 -18.01
N SER A 563 19.72 16.59 -17.67
CA SER A 563 18.77 15.46 -17.80
C SER A 563 17.61 15.61 -16.81
N SER A 564 16.39 15.27 -17.24
CA SER A 564 15.18 15.30 -16.41
C SER A 564 14.80 13.87 -16.05
N ASP A 565 15.21 13.46 -14.86
CA ASP A 565 15.48 12.06 -14.48
C ASP A 565 14.35 11.33 -13.73
N PHE A 566 13.09 11.59 -14.09
CA PHE A 566 11.97 10.75 -13.63
C PHE A 566 10.82 10.74 -14.63
N ILE A 567 10.43 9.54 -15.06
CA ILE A 567 9.18 9.34 -15.81
C ILE A 567 8.06 9.20 -14.78
N GLN A 568 7.75 10.34 -14.15
CA GLN A 568 6.39 10.64 -13.77
C GLN A 568 5.62 10.88 -15.07
N TYR A 569 4.40 10.35 -15.16
CA TYR A 569 3.46 10.88 -16.14
C TYR A 569 3.13 12.30 -15.73
N HIS A 570 3.64 13.27 -16.48
CA HIS A 570 3.39 14.69 -16.28
C HIS A 570 3.34 15.40 -17.64
N ALA A 571 2.16 15.88 -17.99
CA ALA A 571 1.96 16.85 -19.06
C ALA A 571 1.22 18.08 -18.49
N THR A 572 2.02 19.12 -18.20
CA THR A 572 1.68 20.50 -17.76
C THR A 572 1.01 20.69 -16.40
#